data_AF-A0A7S4CEB3-F1
#
_entry.id   AF-A0A7S4CEB3-F1
#
_cell.length_a   1.000
_cell.length_b   1.000
_cell.length_c   1.000
_cell.angle_alpha   90.00
_cell.angle_beta   90.00
_cell.angle_gamma   90.00
#
_symmetry.space_group_name_H-M   'P 1'
#
loop_
_entity.id
_entity.type
_entity.pdbx_description
1 polymer ?
#
loop_
_entity_poly.entity_id
_entity_poly.type
_entity_poly.pdbx_seq_one_letter_code
_entity_poly.pdbx_strand_id
1 'polypeptide(L)'
;NPLISGLQDGPEDGPVAPMAMQKPPKSELSKRKRKKKRGAIINTANCKYDVVRECAESLGWDEDPDVSGESGNFNVFWTDTSVLLARVARLKNHQRINHFPSMHIICRKNHLGTTLGKMRK
;
A
#
# COMPACT_ATOMS: atom_id res chain seq x y z
N ASN A 1 -91.81 5.86 -25.79
CA ASN A 1 -92.07 4.72 -24.89
C ASN A 1 -91.60 3.45 -25.57
N PRO A 2 -90.62 2.70 -25.01
CA PRO A 2 -89.54 3.21 -24.16
C PRO A 2 -88.15 2.67 -24.58
N LEU A 3 -87.11 3.50 -24.56
CA LEU A 3 -86.20 3.78 -23.42
C LEU A 3 -85.10 2.71 -23.27
N ILE A 4 -83.93 3.03 -23.81
CA ILE A 4 -82.66 2.50 -23.34
C ILE A 4 -82.31 3.28 -22.06
N SER A 5 -82.42 2.59 -20.93
CA SER A 5 -81.71 2.88 -19.68
C SER A 5 -80.21 2.84 -19.95
N GLY A 6 -79.33 3.69 -19.43
CA GLY A 6 -79.31 4.47 -18.21
C GLY A 6 -77.82 4.58 -17.80
N LEU A 7 -77.56 5.41 -16.80
CA LEU A 7 -76.26 5.70 -16.15
C LEU A 7 -75.33 6.66 -16.92
N GLN A 8 -75.30 7.96 -16.61
CA GLN A 8 -74.84 8.68 -15.40
C GLN A 8 -73.37 9.13 -15.54
N ASP A 9 -73.20 10.45 -15.47
CA ASP A 9 -71.98 11.25 -15.59
C ASP A 9 -70.83 10.88 -14.63
N GLY A 10 -69.60 11.12 -15.09
CA GLY A 10 -68.36 11.12 -14.31
C GLY A 10 -67.22 11.85 -15.05
N PRO A 11 -66.27 12.48 -14.35
CA PRO A 11 -65.88 13.87 -14.58
C PRO A 11 -64.70 14.08 -15.55
N GLU A 12 -64.61 15.33 -16.01
CA GLU A 12 -63.55 15.91 -16.82
C GLU A 12 -62.15 15.72 -16.21
N ASP A 13 -61.20 15.27 -17.03
CA ASP A 13 -59.79 15.13 -16.69
C ASP A 13 -59.14 16.51 -16.48
N GLY A 14 -59.11 16.95 -15.22
CA GLY A 14 -58.29 18.06 -14.76
C GLY A 14 -56.77 17.77 -14.87
N PRO A 15 -55.91 18.79 -14.71
CA PRO A 15 -54.49 18.67 -14.99
C PRO A 15 -53.81 17.70 -14.01
N VAL A 16 -53.05 16.76 -14.58
CA VAL A 16 -52.22 15.79 -13.86
C VAL A 16 -51.20 16.54 -12.99
N ALA A 17 -51.32 16.41 -11.67
CA ALA A 17 -50.35 16.97 -10.73
C ALA A 17 -48.96 16.35 -10.95
N PRO A 18 -47.86 17.12 -10.87
CA PRO A 18 -46.52 16.57 -11.04
C PRO A 18 -46.19 15.63 -9.88
N MET A 19 -45.86 14.37 -10.20
CA MET A 19 -45.39 13.38 -9.23
C MET A 19 -44.17 13.95 -8.48
N ALA A 20 -44.32 14.13 -7.17
CA ALA A 20 -43.21 14.51 -6.30
C ALA A 20 -42.11 13.45 -6.36
N MET A 21 -40.94 13.83 -6.86
CA MET A 21 -39.73 13.02 -6.79
C MET A 21 -39.33 12.84 -5.32
N GLN A 22 -39.57 11.66 -4.76
CA GLN A 22 -39.02 11.31 -3.45
C GLN A 22 -37.49 11.22 -3.59
N LYS A 23 -36.77 12.00 -2.78
CA LYS A 23 -35.31 11.93 -2.68
C LYS A 23 -34.92 10.52 -2.22
N PRO A 24 -33.90 9.89 -2.83
CA PRO A 24 -33.51 8.54 -2.46
C PRO A 24 -33.03 8.53 -0.99
N PRO A 25 -33.22 7.42 -0.26
CA PRO A 25 -32.75 7.32 1.12
C PRO A 25 -31.23 7.48 1.13
N LYS A 26 -30.74 8.36 2.00
CA LYS A 26 -29.29 8.53 2.25
C LYS A 26 -28.75 7.16 2.65
N SER A 27 -27.93 6.56 1.79
CA SER A 27 -27.26 5.33 2.13
C SER A 27 -26.35 5.62 3.33
N GLU A 28 -26.66 4.98 4.46
CA GLU A 28 -25.76 4.84 5.60
C GLU A 28 -24.60 3.92 5.16
N LEU A 29 -23.75 4.43 4.28
CA LEU A 29 -22.46 3.85 3.98
C LEU A 29 -21.67 3.94 5.28
N SER A 30 -21.68 2.83 6.02
CA SER A 30 -20.91 2.65 7.24
C SER A 30 -19.54 3.30 7.04
N LYS A 31 -19.24 4.32 7.86
CA LYS A 31 -17.92 4.97 7.87
C LYS A 31 -16.94 3.92 8.36
N ARG A 32 -16.43 3.10 7.44
CA ARG A 32 -15.42 2.08 7.70
C ARG A 32 -14.21 2.85 8.23
N LYS A 33 -14.05 2.88 9.56
CA LYS A 33 -12.91 3.54 10.23
C LYS A 33 -11.66 3.02 9.52
N ARG A 34 -10.95 3.89 8.80
CA ARG A 34 -9.68 3.53 8.16
C ARG A 34 -8.78 3.04 9.29
N LYS A 35 -8.50 1.73 9.35
CA LYS A 35 -7.50 1.20 10.27
C LYS A 35 -6.23 2.03 10.03
N LYS A 36 -5.71 2.65 11.09
CA LYS A 36 -4.42 3.35 11.06
C LYS A 36 -3.42 2.33 10.50
N LYS A 37 -2.82 2.62 9.34
CA LYS A 37 -1.79 1.74 8.77
C LYS A 37 -0.72 1.63 9.84
N ARG A 38 -0.45 0.41 10.32
CA ARG A 38 0.67 0.17 11.23
C ARG A 38 1.94 0.53 10.47
N GLY A 39 2.89 1.14 11.15
CA GLY A 39 4.22 1.41 10.63
C GLY A 39 4.89 0.13 10.14
N ALA A 40 5.92 0.27 9.31
CA ALA A 40 6.81 -0.85 9.04
C ALA A 40 7.73 -1.09 10.26
N ILE A 41 8.26 -2.30 10.38
CA ILE A 41 9.31 -2.62 11.35
C ILE A 41 10.66 -2.56 10.62
N ILE A 42 11.61 -1.80 11.14
CA ILE A 42 12.98 -1.71 10.61
C ILE A 42 13.97 -2.37 11.56
N ASN A 43 14.90 -3.14 11.02
CA ASN A 43 16.04 -3.64 11.75
C ASN A 43 17.28 -2.83 11.36
N THR A 44 17.87 -2.12 12.32
CA THR A 44 19.09 -1.32 12.13
C THR A 44 20.29 -1.85 12.92
N ALA A 45 20.28 -3.13 13.31
CA ALA A 45 21.34 -3.72 14.14
C ALA A 45 22.74 -3.59 13.53
N ASN A 46 22.82 -3.62 12.19
CA ASN A 46 24.08 -3.49 11.44
C ASN A 46 24.27 -2.08 10.84
N CYS A 47 23.63 -1.07 11.45
CA CYS A 47 23.74 0.32 11.07
C CYS A 47 24.31 1.15 12.23
N LYS A 48 25.39 1.89 11.96
CA LYS A 48 26.04 2.78 12.91
C LYS A 48 25.40 4.17 12.95
N TYR A 49 24.68 4.56 11.89
CA TYR A 49 24.23 5.94 11.71
C TYR A 49 22.82 6.18 12.27
N ASP A 50 22.74 7.02 13.31
CA ASP A 50 21.47 7.33 13.99
C ASP A 50 20.45 8.02 13.09
N VAL A 51 20.90 8.75 12.07
CA VAL A 51 20.03 9.37 11.06
C VAL A 51 19.06 8.37 10.41
N VAL A 52 19.45 7.09 10.28
CA VAL A 52 18.56 6.05 9.72
C VAL A 52 17.42 5.74 10.68
N ARG A 53 17.69 5.69 11.99
CA ARG A 53 16.69 5.49 13.04
C ARG A 53 15.76 6.69 13.15
N GLU A 54 16.31 7.90 13.16
CA GLU A 54 15.54 9.14 13.16
C GLU A 54 14.60 9.24 11.94
N CYS A 55 15.07 8.83 10.76
CA CYS A 55 14.24 8.76 9.55
C CYS A 55 13.10 7.74 9.71
N ALA A 56 13.39 6.56 10.27
CA ALA A 56 12.38 5.53 10.49
C ALA A 56 11.30 5.98 11.49
N GLU A 57 11.71 6.58 12.61
CA GLU A 57 10.80 7.16 13.61
C GLU A 57 9.92 8.27 13.00
N SER A 58 10.51 9.14 12.17
CA SER A 58 9.79 10.20 11.46
C SER A 58 8.76 9.64 10.46
N LEU A 59 9.00 8.45 9.91
CA LEU A 59 8.07 7.71 9.05
C LEU A 59 7.04 6.89 9.86
N GLY A 60 7.12 6.91 11.19
CA GLY A 60 6.28 6.13 12.09
C GLY A 60 6.56 4.63 12.03
N TRP A 61 7.80 4.24 11.76
CA TRP A 61 8.26 2.86 11.77
C TRP A 61 8.77 2.48 13.16
N ASP A 62 8.58 1.22 13.53
CA ASP A 62 9.04 0.68 14.81
C ASP A 62 10.41 -0.01 14.61
N GLU A 63 11.30 0.09 15.60
CA GLU A 63 12.57 -0.65 15.59
C GLU A 63 12.35 -2.13 15.94
N ASP A 64 13.03 -3.03 15.24
CA ASP A 64 13.03 -4.45 15.53
C ASP A 64 13.77 -4.72 16.85
N PRO A 65 13.11 -5.32 17.86
CA PRO A 65 13.78 -5.66 19.13
C PRO A 65 14.86 -6.74 18.97
N ASP A 66 14.83 -7.52 17.89
CA ASP A 66 15.82 -8.56 17.62
C ASP A 66 17.07 -8.03 16.93
N VAL A 67 18.13 -7.80 17.71
CA VAL A 67 19.43 -7.33 17.22
C VAL A 67 20.10 -8.36 16.29
N SER A 68 19.77 -9.65 16.38
CA SER A 68 20.36 -10.66 15.50
C SER A 68 19.80 -10.61 14.07
N GLY A 69 18.57 -10.07 13.93
CA GLY A 69 17.80 -10.09 12.69
C GLY A 69 17.47 -11.51 12.20
N GLU A 70 17.53 -12.52 13.09
CA GLU A 70 17.28 -13.93 12.74
C GLU A 70 15.81 -14.32 12.87
N SER A 71 15.06 -13.67 13.76
CA SER A 71 13.61 -13.89 13.91
C SER A 71 12.83 -13.61 12.62
N GLY A 72 13.37 -12.71 11.77
CA GLY A 72 12.75 -12.34 10.50
C GLY A 72 11.38 -11.67 10.66
N ASN A 73 11.19 -10.95 11.79
CA ASN A 73 9.99 -10.20 12.13
C ASN A 73 10.07 -8.71 11.73
N PHE A 74 11.00 -8.35 10.83
CA PHE A 74 11.13 -7.01 10.26
C PHE A 74 10.52 -6.91 8.85
N ASN A 75 10.19 -5.69 8.42
CA ASN A 75 9.87 -5.36 7.04
C ASN A 75 11.09 -4.86 6.26
N VAL A 76 11.97 -4.08 6.91
CA VAL A 76 13.17 -3.52 6.32
C VAL A 76 14.38 -3.92 7.14
N PHE A 77 15.43 -4.41 6.49
CA PHE A 77 16.74 -4.64 7.11
C PHE A 77 17.72 -3.62 6.54
N TRP A 78 18.31 -2.79 7.39
CA TRP A 78 19.28 -1.78 6.99
C TRP A 78 20.67 -2.12 7.53
N THR A 79 21.66 -2.08 6.64
CA THR A 79 23.06 -2.36 6.99
C THR A 79 24.01 -1.46 6.21
N ASP A 80 25.08 -1.03 6.88
CA ASP A 80 26.08 -0.14 6.29
C ASP A 80 27.13 -0.91 5.47
N THR A 81 27.28 -2.21 5.76
CA THR A 81 28.29 -3.08 5.16
C THR A 81 27.71 -3.98 4.08
N SER A 82 28.60 -4.53 3.25
CA SER A 82 28.23 -5.47 2.19
C SER A 82 27.50 -6.69 2.76
N VAL A 83 26.49 -7.15 2.02
CA VAL A 83 25.62 -8.25 2.44
C VAL A 83 25.99 -9.55 1.73
N LEU A 84 25.95 -10.65 2.46
CA LEU A 84 26.11 -11.99 1.88
C LEU A 84 24.88 -12.36 1.03
N LEU A 85 25.13 -12.97 -0.13
CA LEU A 85 24.04 -13.44 -1.00
C LEU A 85 23.07 -14.40 -0.28
N ALA A 86 23.60 -15.23 0.61
CA ALA A 86 22.80 -16.13 1.45
C ALA A 86 21.77 -15.39 2.33
N ARG A 87 22.08 -14.18 2.81
CA ARG A 87 21.13 -13.37 3.57
C ARG A 87 20.04 -12.80 2.67
N VAL A 88 20.40 -12.26 1.50
CA VAL A 88 19.43 -11.76 0.52
C VAL A 88 18.47 -12.87 0.07
N ALA A 89 18.99 -14.07 -0.16
CA ALA A 89 18.20 -15.23 -0.58
C ALA A 89 17.22 -15.75 0.49
N ARG A 90 17.45 -15.43 1.77
CA ARG A 90 16.57 -15.83 2.90
C ARG A 90 15.44 -14.84 3.17
N LEU A 91 15.42 -13.69 2.50
CA LEU A 91 14.38 -12.68 2.71
C LEU A 91 13.01 -13.18 2.23
N LYS A 92 11.97 -12.93 3.03
CA LYS A 92 10.57 -13.18 2.64
C LYS A 92 10.12 -12.13 1.61
N ASN A 93 9.10 -12.44 0.82
CA ASN A 93 8.61 -11.56 -0.26
C ASN A 93 8.22 -10.14 0.18
N HIS A 94 7.84 -9.94 1.44
CA HIS A 94 7.49 -8.63 2.01
C HIS A 94 8.70 -7.86 2.57
N GLN A 95 9.84 -8.53 2.75
CA GLN A 95 11.02 -7.95 3.35
C GLN A 95 11.87 -7.22 2.30
N ARG A 96 12.53 -6.16 2.73
CA ARG A 96 13.41 -5.35 1.90
C ARG A 96 14.76 -5.15 2.58
N ILE A 97 15.79 -4.97 1.77
CA ILE A 97 17.15 -4.67 2.20
C ILE A 97 17.73 -3.58 1.31
N ASN A 98 18.60 -2.73 1.86
CA ASN A 98 19.21 -1.59 1.16
C ASN A 98 20.37 -1.97 0.23
N HIS A 99 20.65 -3.26 0.01
CA HIS A 99 21.73 -3.75 -0.85
C HIS A 99 21.21 -4.67 -1.95
N PHE A 100 21.54 -4.38 -3.20
CA PHE A 100 21.30 -5.32 -4.30
C PHE A 100 22.38 -6.40 -4.35
N PRO A 101 22.03 -7.64 -4.73
CA PRO A 101 23.01 -8.69 -4.94
C PRO A 101 23.98 -8.30 -6.08
N SER A 102 25.21 -8.80 -6.02
CA SER A 102 26.23 -8.61 -7.05
C SER A 102 26.69 -7.16 -7.30
N MET A 103 26.34 -6.19 -6.44
CA MET A 103 26.77 -4.80 -6.65
C MET A 103 28.28 -4.57 -6.59
N HIS A 104 29.02 -5.52 -6.04
CA HIS A 104 30.48 -5.51 -6.07
C HIS A 104 31.06 -5.45 -7.49
N ILE A 105 30.29 -5.82 -8.53
CA ILE A 105 30.71 -5.75 -9.94
C ILE A 105 31.08 -4.32 -10.36
N ILE A 106 30.32 -3.30 -9.92
CA ILE A 106 30.59 -1.89 -10.25
C ILE A 106 31.22 -1.12 -9.10
N CYS A 107 30.98 -1.52 -7.84
CA CYS A 107 31.46 -0.77 -6.68
C CYS A 107 32.93 -1.07 -6.33
N ARG A 108 33.50 -2.22 -6.76
CA ARG A 108 34.90 -2.56 -6.50
C ARG A 108 35.77 -2.20 -7.70
N LYS A 109 36.84 -1.42 -7.48
CA LYS A 109 37.73 -0.89 -8.54
C LYS A 109 38.22 -1.97 -9.52
N ASN A 110 38.62 -3.13 -9.01
CA ASN A 110 39.08 -4.25 -9.84
C ASN A 110 37.98 -4.83 -10.76
N HIS A 111 36.77 -5.03 -10.24
CA HIS A 111 35.65 -5.55 -11.01
C HIS A 111 35.11 -4.50 -11.98
N LEU A 112 35.06 -3.24 -11.56
CA LEU A 112 34.62 -2.13 -12.40
C LEU A 112 35.52 -2.01 -13.64
N GLY A 113 36.86 -2.01 -13.45
CA GLY A 113 37.80 -1.94 -14.57
C GLY A 113 37.66 -3.10 -15.54
N THR A 114 37.48 -4.32 -15.04
CA THR A 114 37.25 -5.51 -15.87
C THR A 114 35.93 -5.42 -16.65
N THR A 115 34.86 -4.98 -15.98
CA THR A 115 33.51 -4.88 -16.57
C THR A 115 33.45 -3.81 -17.65
N LEU A 116 33.99 -2.62 -17.39
CA LEU A 116 34.12 -1.56 -18.39
C LEU A 116 35.04 -1.95 -19.55
N GLY A 117 36.12 -2.68 -19.26
CA GLY A 117 37.02 -3.22 -20.28
C GLY A 117 36.33 -4.20 -21.24
N LYS A 118 35.36 -4.99 -20.75
CA LYS A 118 34.52 -5.86 -21.59
C LYS A 118 33.52 -5.06 -22.43
N MET A 119 32.95 -3.98 -21.91
CA MET A 119 31.98 -3.12 -22.62
C MET A 119 32.63 -2.27 -23.73
N ARG A 120 33.93 -1.98 -23.62
CA ARG A 120 34.68 -1.18 -24.61
C ARG A 120 35.11 -1.98 -25.85
N LYS A 121 35.07 -3.32 -25.79
CA LYS A 121 35.34 -4.17 -26.95
C LYS A 121 34.13 -4.20 -27.87
#